data_AF-A0A7K4DV58-F1
#
_entry.id   AF-A0A7K4DV58-F1
#
_cell.length_a   1.000
_cell.length_b   1.000
_cell.length_c   1.000
_cell.angle_alpha   90.00
_cell.angle_beta   90.00
_cell.angle_gamma   90.00
#
_symmetry.space_group_name_H-M   'P 1'
#
loop_
_entity.id
_entity.type
_entity.pdbx_description
1 polymer ?
#
loop_
_entity_poly.entity_id
_entity_poly.type
_entity_poly.pdbx_seq_one_letter_code
_entity_poly.pdbx_strand_id
1 'polypeptide(L)'
;MEIDDTPEGRLLAFLNDPTTTLTVLVEDAGIDPWAAQALLEARLGPDGLAGTEDDHVFEGIGELFAVSFVDFATVDKLMAYVWVQSGPGADVSSSILQLLNHPHTDVALLKSAGLGPHAAASLIAHRDGSDGAIGTGDDDFFDDLAEVAAQSWVGPLAMVTLEEFVATWVPPSADAEVLAFVNDPLVTEDVLDDQVGLTGQSAAAIIGHRNGPDGEFGTADDDLFDTVEELDAVPYVGPASMEKIFAFAPLWAVLPKGPPAVVVFLNDPGTTVTVLVDDVGISENAAHNLIAYRDGPDGVFGTEDDDLFDSIAEIDAVAGVGVVTLDALLRFP
;
A
#
# COMPACT_ATOMS: atom_id res chain seq x y z
N MET A 1 -35.02 -10.99 15.04
CA MET A 1 -34.15 -11.83 14.21
C MET A 1 -32.80 -11.16 14.27
N GLU A 2 -31.81 -11.81 14.85
CA GLU A 2 -30.43 -11.32 14.81
C GLU A 2 -30.03 -11.35 13.34
N ILE A 3 -29.71 -10.20 12.76
CA ILE A 3 -29.31 -10.13 11.36
C ILE A 3 -27.94 -10.76 11.31
N ASP A 4 -27.82 -11.85 10.55
CA ASP A 4 -26.53 -12.42 10.22
C ASP A 4 -25.77 -11.40 9.37
N ASP A 5 -24.70 -10.85 9.95
CA ASP A 5 -23.91 -9.78 9.35
C ASP A 5 -22.95 -10.28 8.25
N THR A 6 -22.95 -11.59 7.96
CA THR A 6 -22.20 -12.12 6.82
C THR A 6 -22.75 -11.60 5.48
N PRO A 7 -21.92 -11.55 4.42
CA PRO A 7 -22.39 -11.17 3.08
C PRO A 7 -23.60 -12.00 2.61
N GLU A 8 -23.60 -13.30 2.90
CA GLU A 8 -24.72 -14.20 2.60
C GLU A 8 -25.98 -13.84 3.39
N GLY A 9 -25.84 -13.63 4.71
CA GLY A 9 -26.93 -13.20 5.58
C GLY A 9 -27.58 -11.90 5.13
N ARG A 10 -26.76 -10.93 4.69
CA ARG A 10 -27.23 -9.65 4.13
C ARG A 10 -27.95 -9.82 2.81
N LEU A 11 -27.44 -10.65 1.90
CA LEU A 11 -28.12 -10.94 0.63
C LEU A 11 -29.48 -11.60 0.86
N LEU A 12 -29.54 -12.59 1.75
CA LEU A 12 -30.80 -13.26 2.07
C LEU A 12 -31.77 -12.29 2.75
N ALA A 13 -31.29 -11.45 3.66
CA ALA A 13 -32.12 -10.39 4.28
C ALA A 13 -32.67 -9.42 3.23
N PHE A 14 -31.84 -8.98 2.27
CA PHE A 14 -32.26 -8.12 1.16
C PHE A 14 -33.33 -8.80 0.29
N LEU A 15 -33.10 -10.03 -0.17
CA LEU A 15 -34.06 -10.72 -1.03
C LEU A 15 -35.39 -11.01 -0.32
N ASN A 16 -35.34 -11.33 0.96
CA ASN A 16 -36.51 -11.58 1.80
C ASN A 16 -37.23 -10.29 2.24
N ASP A 17 -36.66 -9.10 2.02
CA ASP A 17 -37.31 -7.84 2.35
C ASP A 17 -38.50 -7.59 1.37
N PRO A 18 -39.73 -7.36 1.87
CA PRO A 18 -40.89 -7.11 1.02
C PRO A 18 -40.76 -5.84 0.17
N THR A 19 -39.84 -4.92 0.50
CA THR A 19 -39.52 -3.74 -0.29
C THR A 19 -38.59 -4.01 -1.47
N THR A 20 -37.98 -5.21 -1.54
CA THR A 20 -37.22 -5.64 -2.72
C THR A 20 -38.19 -5.94 -3.85
N THR A 21 -38.19 -5.06 -4.86
CA THR A 21 -39.10 -5.09 -6.01
C THR A 21 -38.34 -5.43 -7.30
N LEU A 22 -39.09 -5.68 -8.38
CA LEU A 22 -38.51 -5.95 -9.69
C LEU A 22 -37.65 -4.78 -10.17
N THR A 23 -38.09 -3.55 -9.93
CA THR A 23 -37.34 -2.33 -10.25
C THR A 23 -36.01 -2.31 -9.51
N VAL A 24 -35.98 -2.60 -8.21
CA VAL A 24 -34.73 -2.64 -7.43
C VAL A 24 -33.77 -3.70 -7.99
N LEU A 25 -34.26 -4.90 -8.30
CA LEU A 25 -33.40 -5.98 -8.83
C LEU A 25 -32.87 -5.67 -10.24
N VAL A 26 -33.69 -5.12 -11.12
CA VAL A 26 -33.32 -4.90 -12.53
C VAL A 26 -32.59 -3.58 -12.73
N GLU A 27 -33.13 -2.48 -12.21
CA GLU A 27 -32.62 -1.13 -12.44
C GLU A 27 -31.46 -0.79 -11.49
N ASP A 28 -31.57 -1.16 -10.21
CA ASP A 28 -30.55 -0.81 -9.21
C ASP A 28 -29.46 -1.88 -9.09
N ALA A 29 -29.83 -3.16 -8.94
CA ALA A 29 -28.88 -4.26 -8.81
C ALA A 29 -28.36 -4.79 -10.16
N GLY A 30 -28.98 -4.38 -11.28
CA GLY A 30 -28.49 -4.67 -12.63
C GLY A 30 -28.50 -6.16 -13.01
N ILE A 31 -29.36 -6.98 -12.40
CA ILE A 31 -29.51 -8.39 -12.78
C ILE A 31 -30.46 -8.57 -13.97
N ASP A 32 -30.38 -9.74 -14.62
CA ASP A 32 -31.22 -10.07 -15.76
C ASP A 32 -32.71 -10.03 -15.38
N PRO A 33 -33.59 -9.41 -16.19
CA PRO A 33 -35.03 -9.31 -15.87
C PRO A 33 -35.73 -10.65 -15.66
N TRP A 34 -35.32 -11.72 -16.34
CA TRP A 34 -35.92 -13.04 -16.14
C TRP A 34 -35.48 -13.67 -14.83
N ALA A 35 -34.21 -13.53 -14.46
CA ALA A 35 -33.72 -13.95 -13.16
C ALA A 35 -34.38 -13.17 -12.02
N ALA A 36 -34.52 -11.85 -12.17
CA ALA A 36 -35.19 -10.99 -11.20
C ALA A 36 -36.67 -11.37 -11.00
N GLN A 37 -37.39 -11.59 -12.11
CA GLN A 37 -38.78 -12.05 -12.06
C GLN A 37 -38.90 -13.42 -11.39
N ALA A 38 -38.01 -14.37 -11.73
CA ALA A 38 -38.04 -15.71 -11.16
C ALA A 38 -37.74 -15.70 -9.65
N LEU A 39 -36.82 -14.85 -9.18
CA LEU A 39 -36.54 -14.66 -7.76
C LEU A 39 -37.76 -14.13 -7.00
N LEU A 40 -38.48 -13.15 -7.57
CA LEU A 40 -39.69 -12.61 -6.96
C LEU A 40 -40.83 -13.63 -6.95
N GLU A 41 -41.04 -14.36 -8.04
CA GLU A 41 -42.06 -15.42 -8.08
C GLU A 41 -41.77 -16.55 -7.09
N ALA A 42 -40.49 -16.92 -6.94
CA ALA A 42 -40.07 -17.89 -5.95
C ALA A 42 -40.36 -17.40 -4.52
N ARG A 43 -40.12 -16.11 -4.25
CA ARG A 43 -40.38 -15.48 -2.94
C ARG A 43 -41.87 -15.28 -2.65
N LEU A 44 -42.63 -14.71 -3.58
CA LEU A 44 -43.99 -14.19 -3.34
C LEU A 44 -45.08 -15.27 -3.29
N GLY A 45 -44.72 -16.53 -3.53
CA GLY A 45 -45.69 -17.61 -3.51
C GLY A 45 -46.79 -17.49 -4.58
N PRO A 46 -47.84 -18.31 -4.49
CA PRO A 46 -48.93 -18.36 -5.47
C PRO A 46 -49.78 -17.09 -5.60
N ASP A 47 -49.89 -16.26 -4.55
CA ASP A 47 -50.75 -15.07 -4.59
C ASP A 47 -50.06 -13.83 -5.20
N GLY A 48 -48.72 -13.84 -5.27
CA GLY A 48 -47.91 -12.82 -5.90
C GLY A 48 -47.85 -11.51 -5.11
N LEU A 49 -48.18 -11.51 -3.82
CA LEU A 49 -48.20 -10.34 -2.95
C LEU A 49 -47.15 -10.46 -1.85
N ALA A 50 -46.35 -9.41 -1.65
CA ALA A 50 -45.33 -9.43 -0.60
C ALA A 50 -45.96 -9.24 0.79
N GLY A 51 -45.39 -9.93 1.79
CA GLY A 51 -45.78 -9.88 3.19
C GLY A 51 -46.97 -10.78 3.54
N THR A 52 -47.28 -11.79 2.73
CA THR A 52 -48.37 -12.74 2.96
C THR A 52 -47.87 -14.04 3.59
N GLU A 53 -48.81 -14.90 4.03
CA GLU A 53 -48.45 -16.15 4.71
C GLU A 53 -47.83 -17.20 3.76
N ASP A 54 -47.99 -17.04 2.45
CA ASP A 54 -47.44 -17.94 1.43
C ASP A 54 -46.09 -17.51 0.86
N ASP A 55 -45.52 -16.40 1.35
CA ASP A 55 -44.16 -16.00 1.02
C ASP A 55 -43.14 -17.07 1.42
N HIS A 56 -42.29 -17.46 0.46
CA HIS A 56 -41.11 -18.28 0.71
C HIS A 56 -39.95 -17.40 1.19
N VAL A 57 -39.35 -17.78 2.31
CA VAL A 57 -38.15 -17.14 2.86
C VAL A 57 -36.93 -17.93 2.38
N PHE A 58 -36.02 -17.28 1.66
CA PHE A 58 -34.76 -17.90 1.28
C PHE A 58 -33.89 -18.13 2.52
N GLU A 59 -33.54 -19.38 2.80
CA GLU A 59 -32.73 -19.75 3.98
C GLU A 59 -31.24 -19.93 3.65
N GLY A 60 -30.88 -19.94 2.36
CA GLY A 60 -29.49 -20.14 1.93
C GLY A 60 -29.25 -19.85 0.46
N ILE A 61 -28.00 -19.56 0.10
CA ILE A 61 -27.56 -19.33 -1.28
C ILE A 61 -27.90 -20.52 -2.21
N GLY A 62 -27.88 -21.75 -1.68
CA GLY A 62 -28.24 -22.94 -2.43
C GLY A 62 -29.68 -22.92 -2.98
N GLU A 63 -30.60 -22.23 -2.30
CA GLU A 63 -31.97 -22.06 -2.79
C GLU A 63 -32.05 -21.08 -3.96
N LEU A 64 -31.19 -20.04 -3.96
CA LEU A 64 -31.13 -19.08 -5.06
C LEU A 64 -30.72 -19.77 -6.35
N PHE A 65 -29.75 -20.69 -6.31
CA PHE A 65 -29.34 -21.47 -7.48
C PHE A 65 -30.38 -22.49 -7.96
N ALA A 66 -31.39 -22.81 -7.13
CA ALA A 66 -32.51 -23.63 -7.56
C ALA A 66 -33.57 -22.82 -8.33
N VAL A 67 -33.53 -21.48 -8.25
CA VAL A 67 -34.41 -20.59 -9.00
C VAL A 67 -34.00 -20.55 -10.46
N SER A 68 -34.98 -20.65 -11.35
CA SER A 68 -34.72 -20.62 -12.80
C SER A 68 -34.03 -19.31 -13.20
N PHE A 69 -33.06 -19.42 -14.11
CA PHE A 69 -32.27 -18.30 -14.65
C PHE A 69 -31.31 -17.64 -13.66
N VAL A 70 -31.25 -18.08 -12.40
CA VAL A 70 -30.25 -17.62 -11.43
C VAL A 70 -29.00 -18.46 -11.56
N ASP A 71 -27.92 -17.83 -12.02
CA ASP A 71 -26.58 -18.40 -12.11
C ASP A 71 -25.61 -17.67 -11.18
N PHE A 72 -24.34 -18.08 -11.20
CA PHE A 72 -23.29 -17.44 -10.40
C PHE A 72 -23.15 -15.95 -10.70
N ALA A 73 -23.24 -15.54 -11.97
CA ALA A 73 -23.13 -14.14 -12.35
C ALA A 73 -24.28 -13.29 -11.78
N THR A 74 -25.48 -13.88 -11.65
CA THR A 74 -26.64 -13.23 -11.02
C THR A 74 -26.42 -13.04 -9.53
N VAL A 75 -26.00 -14.09 -8.82
CA VAL A 75 -25.73 -14.02 -7.38
C VAL A 75 -24.59 -13.05 -7.07
N ASP A 76 -23.52 -13.06 -7.87
CA ASP A 76 -22.39 -12.12 -7.73
C ASP A 76 -22.83 -10.66 -7.82
N LYS A 77 -23.70 -10.33 -8.79
CA LYS A 77 -24.25 -8.98 -8.94
C LYS A 77 -25.13 -8.57 -7.76
N LEU A 78 -25.94 -9.48 -7.24
CA LEU A 78 -26.78 -9.20 -6.07
C LEU A 78 -25.94 -9.00 -4.82
N MET A 79 -24.93 -9.84 -4.60
CA MET A 79 -23.96 -9.66 -3.51
C MET A 79 -23.28 -8.29 -3.62
N ALA A 80 -22.85 -7.88 -4.82
CA ALA A 80 -22.29 -6.56 -5.08
C ALA A 80 -23.24 -5.43 -4.69
N TYR A 81 -24.50 -5.53 -5.12
CA TYR A 81 -25.50 -4.51 -4.87
C TYR A 81 -25.79 -4.37 -3.37
N VAL A 82 -26.03 -5.50 -2.69
CA VAL A 82 -26.31 -5.53 -1.26
C VAL A 82 -25.11 -5.04 -0.46
N TRP A 83 -23.90 -5.40 -0.89
CA TRP A 83 -22.66 -4.91 -0.32
C TRP A 83 -22.59 -3.37 -0.35
N VAL A 84 -22.86 -2.76 -1.50
CA VAL A 84 -22.88 -1.30 -1.67
C VAL A 84 -23.98 -0.64 -0.82
N GLN A 85 -25.16 -1.24 -0.71
CA GLN A 85 -26.29 -0.66 0.04
C GLN A 85 -26.13 -0.79 1.56
N SER A 86 -25.55 -1.88 2.03
CA SER A 86 -25.42 -2.17 3.46
C SER A 86 -24.19 -1.48 4.06
N GLY A 87 -23.17 -1.23 3.22
CA GLY A 87 -21.83 -0.87 3.64
C GLY A 87 -21.17 -2.02 4.43
N PRO A 88 -19.83 -2.11 4.44
CA PRO A 88 -19.18 -2.79 5.54
C PRO A 88 -19.58 -2.09 6.84
N GLY A 89 -19.63 -2.81 7.97
CA GLY A 89 -19.62 -2.12 9.26
C GLY A 89 -18.45 -1.13 9.27
N ALA A 90 -18.62 0.08 9.80
CA ALA A 90 -17.63 1.16 9.67
C ALA A 90 -16.18 0.72 10.01
N ASP A 91 -16.05 -0.26 10.90
CA ASP A 91 -14.79 -0.91 11.29
C ASP A 91 -14.13 -1.68 10.12
N VAL A 92 -14.90 -2.50 9.40
CA VAL A 92 -14.39 -3.30 8.25
C VAL A 92 -13.97 -2.39 7.10
N SER A 93 -14.72 -1.31 6.82
CA SER A 93 -14.32 -0.33 5.79
C SER A 93 -12.96 0.26 6.10
N SER A 94 -12.77 0.73 7.34
CA SER A 94 -11.49 1.27 7.77
C SER A 94 -10.38 0.23 7.76
N SER A 95 -10.64 -1.03 8.12
CA SER A 95 -9.62 -2.08 8.09
C SER A 95 -9.19 -2.44 6.66
N ILE A 96 -10.10 -2.45 5.68
CA ILE A 96 -9.73 -2.67 4.27
C ILE A 96 -8.87 -1.53 3.76
N LEU A 97 -9.27 -0.28 4.00
CA LEU A 97 -8.47 0.87 3.59
C LEU A 97 -7.12 0.90 4.29
N GLN A 98 -7.10 0.60 5.60
CA GLN A 98 -5.86 0.50 6.37
C GLN A 98 -4.96 -0.60 5.81
N LEU A 99 -5.49 -1.79 5.51
CA LEU A 99 -4.75 -2.87 4.87
C LEU A 99 -4.17 -2.39 3.54
N LEU A 100 -4.99 -1.89 2.63
CA LEU A 100 -4.55 -1.57 1.27
C LEU A 100 -3.53 -0.43 1.27
N ASN A 101 -3.74 0.61 2.07
CA ASN A 101 -2.80 1.73 2.20
C ASN A 101 -1.59 1.41 3.09
N HIS A 102 -1.54 0.23 3.71
CA HIS A 102 -0.40 -0.16 4.53
C HIS A 102 0.84 -0.39 3.68
N PRO A 103 2.03 0.15 4.03
CA PRO A 103 3.23 -0.02 3.20
C PRO A 103 3.67 -1.47 3.03
N HIS A 104 3.50 -2.29 4.06
CA HIS A 104 3.72 -3.74 3.99
C HIS A 104 2.72 -4.54 3.15
N THR A 105 1.65 -3.92 2.64
CA THR A 105 0.73 -4.62 1.75
C THR A 105 1.31 -4.65 0.36
N ASP A 106 1.61 -5.85 -0.13
CA ASP A 106 2.14 -6.09 -1.46
C ASP A 106 1.27 -7.11 -2.23
N VAL A 107 1.62 -7.36 -3.49
CA VAL A 107 0.91 -8.33 -4.34
C VAL A 107 0.97 -9.75 -3.73
N ALA A 108 2.04 -10.10 -3.03
CA ALA A 108 2.21 -11.43 -2.45
C ALA A 108 1.27 -11.64 -1.24
N LEU A 109 1.15 -10.64 -0.37
CA LEU A 109 0.24 -10.62 0.77
C LEU A 109 -1.21 -10.75 0.30
N LEU A 110 -1.63 -9.91 -0.64
CA LEU A 110 -3.00 -9.95 -1.17
C LEU A 110 -3.31 -11.28 -1.87
N LYS A 111 -2.35 -11.87 -2.58
CA LYS A 111 -2.51 -13.23 -3.14
C LYS A 111 -2.61 -14.31 -2.05
N SER A 112 -1.85 -14.17 -0.97
CA SER A 112 -1.93 -15.09 0.17
C SER A 112 -3.29 -15.00 0.89
N ALA A 113 -3.93 -13.82 0.85
CA ALA A 113 -5.29 -13.59 1.29
C ALA A 113 -6.36 -14.23 0.38
N GLY A 114 -5.96 -14.82 -0.76
CA GLY A 114 -6.87 -15.44 -1.72
C GLY A 114 -7.28 -14.54 -2.88
N LEU A 115 -6.78 -13.30 -2.94
CA LEU A 115 -7.11 -12.38 -4.01
C LEU A 115 -6.53 -12.84 -5.35
N GLY A 116 -7.31 -12.68 -6.43
CA GLY A 116 -6.84 -13.00 -7.78
C GLY A 116 -5.60 -12.15 -8.16
N PRO A 117 -4.64 -12.71 -8.92
CA PRO A 117 -3.36 -12.03 -9.18
C PRO A 117 -3.51 -10.70 -9.95
N HIS A 118 -4.52 -10.57 -10.81
CA HIS A 118 -4.77 -9.32 -11.54
C HIS A 118 -5.39 -8.25 -10.64
N ALA A 119 -6.31 -8.63 -9.73
CA ALA A 119 -6.91 -7.71 -8.77
C ALA A 119 -5.85 -7.21 -7.78
N ALA A 120 -5.04 -8.14 -7.23
CA ALA A 120 -3.91 -7.79 -6.35
C ALA A 120 -2.93 -6.83 -7.03
N ALA A 121 -2.51 -7.12 -8.27
CA ALA A 121 -1.62 -6.23 -9.02
C ALA A 121 -2.27 -4.87 -9.32
N SER A 122 -3.57 -4.84 -9.66
CA SER A 122 -4.26 -3.57 -9.94
C SER A 122 -4.38 -2.69 -8.70
N LEU A 123 -4.65 -3.26 -7.52
CA LEU A 123 -4.74 -2.51 -6.27
C LEU A 123 -3.39 -1.89 -5.89
N ILE A 124 -2.30 -2.67 -5.99
CA ILE A 124 -0.96 -2.20 -5.64
C ILE A 124 -0.46 -1.16 -6.68
N ALA A 125 -0.69 -1.39 -7.96
CA ALA A 125 -0.31 -0.43 -9.00
C ALA A 125 -1.09 0.88 -8.96
N HIS A 126 -2.34 0.86 -8.46
CA HIS A 126 -3.08 2.09 -8.18
C HIS A 126 -2.43 2.85 -7.03
N ARG A 127 -2.20 2.16 -5.91
CA ARG A 127 -1.62 2.75 -4.70
C ARG A 127 -0.22 3.33 -4.92
N ASP A 128 0.67 2.54 -5.54
CA ASP A 128 2.10 2.86 -5.70
C ASP A 128 2.40 3.67 -6.97
N GLY A 129 1.38 4.17 -7.65
CA GLY A 129 1.56 5.00 -8.84
C GLY A 129 2.29 4.32 -10.01
N SER A 130 2.95 5.16 -10.82
CA SER A 130 3.64 4.75 -12.04
C SER A 130 5.03 4.17 -11.79
N ASP A 131 5.70 4.59 -10.71
CA ASP A 131 7.01 4.06 -10.36
C ASP A 131 6.94 2.72 -9.60
N GLY A 132 5.76 2.39 -9.05
CA GLY A 132 5.53 1.12 -8.36
C GLY A 132 6.23 1.04 -7.01
N ALA A 133 6.59 2.18 -6.42
CA ALA A 133 7.18 2.28 -5.11
C ALA A 133 6.29 3.12 -4.20
N ILE A 134 5.90 2.57 -3.05
CA ILE A 134 5.16 3.33 -2.04
C ILE A 134 6.06 4.36 -1.34
N GLY A 135 5.45 5.48 -0.93
CA GLY A 135 6.08 6.63 -0.30
C GLY A 135 6.56 7.69 -1.28
N THR A 136 6.13 7.61 -2.54
CA THR A 136 6.57 8.51 -3.62
C THR A 136 5.50 9.55 -3.95
N GLY A 137 5.86 10.51 -4.80
CA GLY A 137 4.98 11.65 -5.08
C GLY A 137 3.78 11.33 -5.98
N ASP A 138 3.77 10.15 -6.61
CA ASP A 138 2.70 9.67 -7.48
C ASP A 138 1.84 8.56 -6.87
N ASP A 139 2.02 8.28 -5.58
CA ASP A 139 1.11 7.41 -4.83
C ASP A 139 -0.33 7.94 -4.84
N ASP A 140 -1.30 7.03 -4.99
CA ASP A 140 -2.74 7.32 -4.95
C ASP A 140 -3.41 6.42 -3.89
N PHE A 141 -3.34 6.84 -2.63
CA PHE A 141 -3.93 6.10 -1.52
C PHE A 141 -5.46 6.05 -1.61
N PHE A 142 -6.02 4.89 -1.30
CA PHE A 142 -7.47 4.69 -1.32
C PHE A 142 -8.15 5.56 -0.26
N ASP A 143 -9.06 6.42 -0.68
CA ASP A 143 -9.82 7.30 0.22
C ASP A 143 -11.14 6.66 0.70
N ASP A 144 -11.73 5.81 -0.15
CA ASP A 144 -12.95 5.07 0.15
C ASP A 144 -13.05 3.71 -0.57
N LEU A 145 -14.05 2.91 -0.19
CA LEU A 145 -14.25 1.59 -0.81
C LEU A 145 -14.86 1.62 -2.20
N ALA A 146 -15.49 2.74 -2.59
CA ALA A 146 -15.99 2.87 -3.95
C ALA A 146 -14.80 2.99 -4.91
N GLU A 147 -13.73 3.67 -4.51
CA GLU A 147 -12.46 3.69 -5.23
C GLU A 147 -11.85 2.29 -5.34
N VAL A 148 -11.76 1.54 -4.23
CA VAL A 148 -11.27 0.14 -4.23
C VAL A 148 -12.08 -0.72 -5.21
N ALA A 149 -13.41 -0.64 -5.14
CA ALA A 149 -14.32 -1.43 -5.99
C ALA A 149 -14.32 -0.97 -7.47
N ALA A 150 -13.87 0.26 -7.75
CA ALA A 150 -13.73 0.77 -9.12
C ALA A 150 -12.45 0.25 -9.81
N GLN A 151 -11.51 -0.32 -9.06
CA GLN A 151 -10.27 -0.82 -9.61
C GLN A 151 -10.49 -1.98 -10.58
N SER A 152 -9.63 -2.04 -11.59
CA SER A 152 -9.71 -3.09 -12.60
C SER A 152 -9.57 -4.46 -11.94
N TRP A 153 -10.46 -5.39 -12.32
CA TRP A 153 -10.50 -6.76 -11.79
C TRP A 153 -10.94 -6.89 -10.32
N VAL A 154 -11.25 -5.79 -9.64
CA VAL A 154 -11.82 -5.83 -8.29
C VAL A 154 -13.34 -5.98 -8.41
N GLY A 155 -13.78 -7.23 -8.45
CA GLY A 155 -15.19 -7.59 -8.44
C GLY A 155 -15.75 -7.78 -7.02
N PRO A 156 -17.03 -8.12 -6.91
CA PRO A 156 -17.69 -8.36 -5.61
C PRO A 156 -17.01 -9.45 -4.80
N LEU A 157 -16.59 -10.54 -5.45
CA LEU A 157 -15.85 -11.62 -4.79
C LEU A 157 -14.49 -11.16 -4.24
N ALA A 158 -13.84 -10.20 -4.91
CA ALA A 158 -12.59 -9.63 -4.42
C ALA A 158 -12.82 -8.80 -3.15
N MET A 159 -13.92 -8.04 -3.07
CA MET A 159 -14.31 -7.30 -1.86
C MET A 159 -14.57 -8.25 -0.69
N VAL A 160 -15.37 -9.31 -0.90
CA VAL A 160 -15.63 -10.33 0.12
C VAL A 160 -14.33 -10.97 0.61
N THR A 161 -13.40 -11.26 -0.30
CA THR A 161 -12.08 -11.82 0.05
C THR A 161 -11.28 -10.86 0.94
N LEU A 162 -11.29 -9.56 0.63
CA LEU A 162 -10.62 -8.55 1.46
C LEU A 162 -11.25 -8.45 2.84
N GLU A 163 -12.58 -8.47 2.95
CA GLU A 163 -13.30 -8.45 4.22
C GLU A 163 -12.94 -9.64 5.12
N GLU A 164 -13.00 -10.84 4.57
CA GLU A 164 -12.66 -12.08 5.29
C GLU A 164 -11.21 -12.04 5.76
N PHE A 165 -10.31 -11.51 4.94
CA PHE A 165 -8.91 -11.37 5.31
C PHE A 165 -8.72 -10.34 6.43
N VAL A 166 -9.31 -9.15 6.32
CA VAL A 166 -9.15 -8.11 7.35
C VAL A 166 -9.76 -8.48 8.69
N ALA A 167 -10.73 -9.40 8.72
CA ALA A 167 -11.27 -9.94 9.97
C ALA A 167 -10.22 -10.69 10.82
N THR A 168 -9.11 -11.12 10.20
CA THR A 168 -8.00 -11.82 10.87
C THR A 168 -6.66 -11.12 10.74
N TRP A 169 -6.56 -10.13 9.84
CA TRP A 169 -5.38 -9.31 9.69
C TRP A 169 -5.25 -8.37 10.88
N VAL A 170 -4.08 -8.39 11.50
CA VAL A 170 -3.70 -7.44 12.54
C VAL A 170 -2.61 -6.58 11.93
N PRO A 171 -2.83 -5.26 11.74
CA PRO A 171 -1.75 -4.39 11.31
C PRO A 171 -0.59 -4.50 12.30
N PRO A 172 0.66 -4.39 11.86
CA PRO A 172 1.75 -4.07 12.78
C PRO A 172 1.30 -2.91 13.68
N SER A 173 1.50 -3.04 15.00
CA SER A 173 1.21 -1.91 15.87
C SER A 173 2.11 -0.75 15.46
N ALA A 174 1.53 0.44 15.28
CA ALA A 174 2.28 1.63 14.90
C ALA A 174 3.52 1.84 15.80
N ASP A 175 3.41 1.53 17.09
CA ASP A 175 4.53 1.58 18.04
C ASP A 175 5.69 0.66 17.66
N ALA A 176 5.41 -0.57 17.22
CA ALA A 176 6.44 -1.51 16.79
C ALA A 176 7.16 -1.04 15.53
N GLU A 177 6.44 -0.40 14.60
CA GLU A 177 7.03 0.16 13.39
C GLU A 177 7.90 1.37 13.72
N VAL A 178 7.40 2.27 14.58
CA VAL A 178 8.17 3.41 15.08
C VAL A 178 9.46 2.96 15.75
N LEU A 179 9.38 1.98 16.65
CA LEU A 179 10.56 1.46 17.36
C LEU A 179 11.52 0.73 16.43
N ALA A 180 11.00 -0.06 15.49
CA ALA A 180 11.83 -0.72 14.48
C ALA A 180 12.55 0.31 13.60
N PHE A 181 11.87 1.41 13.23
CA PHE A 181 12.45 2.51 12.47
C PHE A 181 13.56 3.21 13.25
N VAL A 182 13.27 3.79 14.43
CA VAL A 182 14.27 4.59 15.15
C VAL A 182 15.48 3.77 15.61
N ASN A 183 15.30 2.47 15.86
CA ASN A 183 16.39 1.56 16.24
C ASN A 183 17.14 0.94 15.05
N ASP A 184 16.75 1.22 13.80
CA ASP A 184 17.44 0.67 12.63
C ASP A 184 18.83 1.34 12.45
N PRO A 185 19.94 0.57 12.31
CA PRO A 185 21.28 1.12 12.13
C PRO A 185 21.43 2.06 10.93
N LEU A 186 20.56 1.93 9.93
CA LEU A 186 20.59 2.75 8.72
C LEU A 186 19.86 4.10 8.90
N VAL A 187 19.16 4.31 10.02
CA VAL A 187 18.57 5.61 10.35
C VAL A 187 19.66 6.50 10.93
N THR A 188 20.01 7.52 10.15
CA THR A 188 20.98 8.57 10.50
C THR A 188 20.27 9.86 10.92
N GLU A 189 21.04 10.85 11.38
CA GLU A 189 20.52 12.19 11.63
C GLU A 189 19.89 12.80 10.36
N ASP A 190 20.55 12.63 9.21
CA ASP A 190 20.06 13.14 7.91
C ASP A 190 18.76 12.47 7.48
N VAL A 191 18.57 11.16 7.71
CA VAL A 191 17.29 10.49 7.44
C VAL A 191 16.18 11.13 8.26
N LEU A 192 16.42 11.38 9.55
CA LEU A 192 15.45 12.01 10.44
C LEU A 192 15.20 13.49 10.09
N ASP A 193 16.21 14.25 9.68
CA ASP A 193 16.06 15.66 9.33
C ASP A 193 15.45 15.84 7.93
N ASP A 194 16.04 15.24 6.91
CA ASP A 194 15.69 15.50 5.51
C ASP A 194 14.47 14.70 5.04
N GLN A 195 14.35 13.42 5.43
CA GLN A 195 13.27 12.55 4.94
C GLN A 195 12.04 12.60 5.86
N VAL A 196 12.25 12.47 7.17
CA VAL A 196 11.14 12.59 8.15
C VAL A 196 10.74 14.06 8.34
N GLY A 197 11.64 15.00 8.07
CA GLY A 197 11.37 16.41 8.27
C GLY A 197 11.42 16.84 9.73
N LEU A 198 12.22 16.17 10.58
CA LEU A 198 12.42 16.62 11.96
C LEU A 198 13.21 17.94 12.00
N THR A 199 13.58 18.37 13.19
CA THR A 199 14.62 19.39 13.31
C THR A 199 15.93 18.69 13.60
N GLY A 200 17.06 19.20 13.10
CA GLY A 200 18.37 18.67 13.47
C GLY A 200 18.59 18.50 14.98
N GLN A 201 17.97 19.35 15.84
CA GLN A 201 18.03 19.16 17.30
C GLN A 201 17.32 17.89 17.78
N SER A 202 16.12 17.61 17.26
CA SER A 202 15.37 16.40 17.58
C SER A 202 16.06 15.17 16.99
N ALA A 203 16.53 15.25 15.75
CA ALA A 203 17.23 14.17 15.07
C ALA A 203 18.52 13.79 15.81
N ALA A 204 19.39 14.76 16.12
CA ALA A 204 20.62 14.54 16.89
C ALA A 204 20.33 13.97 18.29
N ALA A 205 19.25 14.42 18.95
CA ALA A 205 18.89 13.91 20.28
C ALA A 205 18.43 12.45 20.24
N ILE A 206 17.65 12.05 19.22
CA ILE A 206 17.23 10.65 19.02
C ILE A 206 18.45 9.75 18.75
N ILE A 207 19.33 10.15 17.83
CA ILE A 207 20.53 9.37 17.49
C ILE A 207 21.49 9.30 18.68
N GLY A 208 21.67 10.40 19.41
CA GLY A 208 22.54 10.43 20.60
C GLY A 208 21.99 9.62 21.78
N HIS A 209 20.67 9.48 21.92
CA HIS A 209 20.08 8.53 22.86
C HIS A 209 20.42 7.09 22.42
N ARG A 210 20.06 6.74 21.18
CA ARG A 210 20.22 5.39 20.63
C ARG A 210 21.67 4.89 20.64
N ASN A 211 22.60 5.69 20.13
CA ASN A 211 24.01 5.30 19.96
C ASN A 211 24.85 5.53 21.23
N GLY A 212 24.25 6.03 22.31
CA GLY A 212 24.98 6.30 23.55
C GLY A 212 26.09 7.37 23.45
N PRO A 213 26.91 7.49 24.51
CA PRO A 213 27.97 8.49 24.63
C PRO A 213 29.08 8.47 23.57
N ASP A 214 29.42 7.31 22.99
CA ASP A 214 30.46 7.24 21.95
C ASP A 214 29.97 7.63 20.55
N GLY A 215 28.64 7.63 20.35
CA GLY A 215 27.99 8.06 19.12
C GLY A 215 28.05 7.03 17.98
N GLU A 216 28.62 5.85 18.23
CA GLU A 216 28.77 4.79 17.23
C GLU A 216 27.71 3.70 17.48
N PHE A 217 26.84 3.44 16.50
CA PHE A 217 25.85 2.36 16.62
C PHE A 217 26.54 0.98 16.62
N GLY A 218 26.04 0.07 17.45
CA GLY A 218 26.51 -1.31 17.59
C GLY A 218 27.56 -1.48 18.68
N THR A 219 27.75 -0.48 19.54
CA THR A 219 28.70 -0.49 20.65
C THR A 219 28.03 -0.93 21.95
N ALA A 220 28.79 -0.95 23.05
CA ALA A 220 28.30 -1.50 24.31
C ALA A 220 27.44 -0.51 25.11
N ASP A 221 27.45 0.76 24.73
CA ASP A 221 26.75 1.87 25.37
C ASP A 221 25.53 2.37 24.59
N ASP A 222 25.16 1.70 23.48
CA ASP A 222 23.87 1.87 22.83
C ASP A 222 22.70 1.71 23.82
N ASP A 223 21.71 2.58 23.69
CA ASP A 223 20.46 2.58 24.46
C ASP A 223 19.27 2.58 23.48
N LEU A 224 18.98 1.39 22.92
CA LEU A 224 17.87 1.24 21.98
C LEU A 224 16.54 1.53 22.66
N PHE A 225 15.62 2.15 21.93
CA PHE A 225 14.29 2.46 22.45
C PHE A 225 13.48 1.18 22.67
N ASP A 226 13.02 0.98 23.89
CA ASP A 226 12.15 -0.14 24.27
C ASP A 226 10.66 0.22 24.08
N THR A 227 10.30 1.51 24.23
CA THR A 227 8.91 1.96 24.12
C THR A 227 8.78 3.33 23.43
N VAL A 228 7.60 3.62 22.89
CA VAL A 228 7.30 4.91 22.26
C VAL A 228 7.31 6.04 23.28
N GLU A 229 6.95 5.77 24.54
CA GLU A 229 7.02 6.77 25.61
C GLU A 229 8.47 7.15 25.95
N GLU A 230 9.41 6.22 25.82
CA GLU A 230 10.83 6.52 25.94
C GLU A 230 11.28 7.47 24.82
N LEU A 231 10.89 7.18 23.57
CA LEU A 231 11.16 8.05 22.43
C LEU A 231 10.55 9.45 22.60
N ASP A 232 9.29 9.55 23.04
CA ASP A 232 8.62 10.84 23.31
C ASP A 232 9.27 11.61 24.48
N ALA A 233 9.97 10.92 25.38
CA ALA A 233 10.69 11.54 26.48
C ALA A 233 12.06 12.13 26.09
N VAL A 234 12.57 11.84 24.89
CA VAL A 234 13.84 12.37 24.39
C VAL A 234 13.76 13.90 24.28
N PRO A 235 14.78 14.66 24.73
CA PRO A 235 14.79 16.11 24.59
C PRO A 235 14.53 16.56 23.15
N TYR A 236 13.69 17.57 22.98
CA TYR A 236 13.29 18.13 21.68
C TYR A 236 12.41 17.21 20.82
N VAL A 237 12.13 15.98 21.26
CA VAL A 237 11.03 15.19 20.73
C VAL A 237 9.75 15.66 21.42
N GLY A 238 8.73 15.93 20.61
CA GLY A 238 7.43 16.34 21.10
C GLY A 238 6.36 15.97 20.08
N PRO A 239 5.09 16.37 20.30
CA PRO A 239 3.97 15.84 19.54
C PRO A 239 4.10 15.96 18.02
N ALA A 240 4.64 17.08 17.52
CA ALA A 240 4.85 17.28 16.08
C ALA A 240 5.96 16.39 15.50
N SER A 241 7.00 16.08 16.27
CA SER A 241 8.04 15.13 15.86
C SER A 241 7.49 13.71 15.86
N MET A 242 6.74 13.34 16.91
CA MET A 242 6.07 12.04 17.00
C MET A 242 5.12 11.81 15.83
N GLU A 243 4.27 12.81 15.48
CA GLU A 243 3.37 12.73 14.33
C GLU A 243 4.10 12.40 13.03
N LYS A 244 5.24 13.05 12.77
CA LYS A 244 6.07 12.80 11.58
C LYS A 244 6.71 11.40 11.61
N ILE A 245 7.24 10.99 12.76
CA ILE A 245 7.84 9.66 12.92
C ILE A 245 6.78 8.57 12.71
N PHE A 246 5.59 8.71 13.29
CA PHE A 246 4.47 7.78 13.09
C PHE A 246 4.02 7.70 11.63
N ALA A 247 4.03 8.83 10.91
CA ALA A 247 3.70 8.84 9.49
C ALA A 247 4.77 8.18 8.62
N PHE A 248 6.05 8.34 8.96
CA PHE A 248 7.17 7.86 8.15
C PHE A 248 7.58 6.41 8.45
N ALA A 249 7.54 5.99 9.72
CA ALA A 249 8.03 4.68 10.15
C ALA A 249 7.47 3.47 9.36
N PRO A 250 6.18 3.44 8.99
CA PRO A 250 5.64 2.35 8.17
C PRO A 250 6.29 2.29 6.77
N LEU A 251 6.64 3.44 6.18
CA LEU A 251 7.30 3.52 4.87
C LEU A 251 8.73 2.98 4.94
N TRP A 252 9.46 3.31 6.01
CA TRP A 252 10.86 2.91 6.18
C TRP A 252 11.10 1.41 6.01
N ALA A 253 10.16 0.59 6.46
CA ALA A 253 10.30 -0.85 6.44
C ALA A 253 10.21 -1.45 5.02
N VAL A 254 9.70 -0.69 4.04
CA VAL A 254 9.59 -1.10 2.64
C VAL A 254 10.43 -0.25 1.68
N LEU A 255 10.92 0.91 2.12
CA LEU A 255 11.87 1.68 1.35
C LEU A 255 13.14 0.86 1.06
N PRO A 256 13.71 0.96 -0.15
CA PRO A 256 14.96 0.30 -0.47
C PRO A 256 16.05 0.81 0.46
N LYS A 257 16.58 -0.10 1.28
CA LYS A 257 17.62 0.20 2.26
C LYS A 257 19.00 0.19 1.59
N GLY A 258 19.77 1.25 1.81
CA GLY A 258 21.14 1.39 1.29
C GLY A 258 21.29 2.54 0.29
N PRO A 259 22.48 2.72 -0.29
CA PRO A 259 22.70 3.72 -1.31
C PRO A 259 21.73 3.50 -2.48
N PRO A 260 21.13 4.57 -3.04
CA PRO A 260 20.25 4.47 -4.19
C PRO A 260 20.87 3.63 -5.31
N ALA A 261 20.07 2.88 -6.07
CA ALA A 261 20.58 1.99 -7.13
C ALA A 261 21.52 2.73 -8.11
N VAL A 262 21.22 3.99 -8.41
CA VAL A 262 22.08 4.88 -9.21
C VAL A 262 23.47 5.12 -8.59
N VAL A 263 23.55 5.25 -7.26
CA VAL A 263 24.81 5.41 -6.53
C VAL A 263 25.63 4.12 -6.63
N VAL A 264 24.99 2.97 -6.39
CA VAL A 264 25.63 1.65 -6.54
C VAL A 264 26.12 1.44 -7.96
N PHE A 265 25.29 1.77 -8.94
CA PHE A 265 25.64 1.69 -10.36
C PHE A 265 26.84 2.57 -10.69
N LEU A 266 26.85 3.84 -10.29
CA LEU A 266 27.97 4.74 -10.56
C LEU A 266 29.27 4.28 -9.88
N ASN A 267 29.18 3.71 -8.68
CA ASN A 267 30.32 3.17 -7.96
C ASN A 267 30.79 1.80 -8.43
N ASP A 268 30.09 1.16 -9.38
CA ASP A 268 30.51 -0.13 -9.92
C ASP A 268 31.72 0.06 -10.87
N PRO A 269 32.79 -0.76 -10.75
CA PRO A 269 33.97 -0.68 -11.63
C PRO A 269 33.65 -0.91 -13.11
N GLY A 270 32.53 -1.59 -13.43
CA GLY A 270 32.03 -1.80 -14.78
C GLY A 270 31.37 -0.56 -15.38
N THR A 271 31.00 0.42 -14.56
CA THR A 271 30.43 1.69 -15.04
C THR A 271 31.53 2.55 -15.61
N THR A 272 31.47 2.76 -16.92
CA THR A 272 32.43 3.52 -17.71
C THR A 272 31.74 4.66 -18.45
N VAL A 273 32.52 5.61 -18.97
CA VAL A 273 31.99 6.69 -19.83
C VAL A 273 31.15 6.13 -20.98
N THR A 274 31.58 5.03 -21.59
CA THR A 274 30.84 4.39 -22.70
C THR A 274 29.49 3.86 -22.25
N VAL A 275 29.40 3.18 -21.10
CA VAL A 275 28.12 2.70 -20.55
C VAL A 275 27.18 3.87 -20.28
N LEU A 276 27.68 4.94 -19.66
CA LEU A 276 26.88 6.14 -19.37
C LEU A 276 26.37 6.83 -20.65
N VAL A 277 27.20 6.91 -21.69
CA VAL A 277 26.79 7.57 -22.95
C VAL A 277 25.89 6.68 -23.80
N ASP A 278 26.26 5.41 -24.00
CA ASP A 278 25.60 4.53 -24.96
C ASP A 278 24.36 3.84 -24.37
N ASP A 279 24.42 3.43 -23.09
CA ASP A 279 23.36 2.66 -22.46
C ASP A 279 22.41 3.56 -21.64
N VAL A 280 22.96 4.48 -20.85
CA VAL A 280 22.14 5.44 -20.06
C VAL A 280 21.66 6.61 -20.92
N GLY A 281 22.44 7.00 -21.93
CA GLY A 281 22.07 8.08 -22.84
C GLY A 281 22.35 9.50 -22.31
N ILE A 282 23.26 9.65 -21.36
CA ILE A 282 23.66 10.98 -20.86
C ILE A 282 24.74 11.62 -21.74
N SER A 283 24.94 12.94 -21.57
CA SER A 283 25.97 13.64 -22.36
C SER A 283 27.37 13.17 -22.02
N GLU A 284 28.24 13.09 -23.03
CA GLU A 284 29.65 12.68 -22.87
C GLU A 284 30.41 13.51 -21.83
N ASN A 285 30.15 14.82 -21.75
CA ASN A 285 30.76 15.68 -20.73
C ASN A 285 30.31 15.30 -19.30
N ALA A 286 29.02 15.05 -19.10
CA ALA A 286 28.51 14.64 -17.78
C ALA A 286 29.06 13.28 -17.38
N ALA A 287 29.10 12.32 -18.32
CA ALA A 287 29.70 11.01 -18.09
C ALA A 287 31.18 11.10 -17.71
N HIS A 288 31.97 11.92 -18.41
CA HIS A 288 33.37 12.15 -18.04
C HIS A 288 33.52 12.76 -16.66
N ASN A 289 32.69 13.73 -16.29
CA ASN A 289 32.78 14.39 -15.00
C ASN A 289 32.38 13.46 -13.85
N LEU A 290 31.37 12.60 -14.04
CA LEU A 290 31.00 11.58 -13.05
C LEU A 290 32.12 10.56 -12.81
N ILE A 291 32.72 10.03 -13.88
CA ILE A 291 33.82 9.06 -13.76
C ILE A 291 35.07 9.72 -13.18
N ALA A 292 35.40 10.95 -13.59
CA ALA A 292 36.55 11.67 -13.04
C ALA A 292 36.37 12.09 -11.58
N TYR A 293 35.12 12.31 -11.13
CA TYR A 293 34.83 12.52 -9.71
C TYR A 293 35.12 11.23 -8.93
N ARG A 294 34.51 10.11 -9.37
CA ARG A 294 34.63 8.80 -8.72
C ARG A 294 36.07 8.28 -8.67
N ASP A 295 36.78 8.32 -9.80
CA ASP A 295 38.13 7.74 -9.95
C ASP A 295 39.25 8.69 -9.48
N GLY A 296 38.89 9.84 -8.90
CA GLY A 296 39.84 10.80 -8.37
C GLY A 296 40.82 11.41 -9.40
N PRO A 297 41.83 12.15 -8.90
CA PRO A 297 42.84 12.81 -9.71
C PRO A 297 43.67 11.90 -10.63
N ASP A 298 43.89 10.63 -10.27
CA ASP A 298 44.69 9.71 -11.09
C ASP A 298 43.88 9.03 -12.22
N GLY A 299 42.54 9.04 -12.11
CA GLY A 299 41.62 8.53 -13.12
C GLY A 299 41.63 7.00 -13.21
N VAL A 300 41.98 6.30 -12.13
CA VAL A 300 42.03 4.84 -12.04
C VAL A 300 41.19 4.36 -10.87
N PHE A 301 40.01 3.82 -11.16
CA PHE A 301 39.18 3.18 -10.13
C PHE A 301 39.94 2.11 -9.32
N GLY A 302 39.70 2.09 -8.02
CA GLY A 302 40.25 1.19 -7.01
C GLY A 302 41.51 1.70 -6.33
N THR A 303 41.84 2.99 -6.47
CA THR A 303 43.00 3.64 -5.84
C THR A 303 42.63 4.37 -4.56
N GLU A 304 43.62 4.90 -3.85
CA GLU A 304 43.40 5.59 -2.56
C GLU A 304 42.73 6.97 -2.72
N ASP A 305 42.71 7.52 -3.93
CA ASP A 305 42.16 8.83 -4.25
C ASP A 305 40.75 8.81 -4.86
N ASP A 306 40.13 7.63 -4.96
CA ASP A 306 38.73 7.49 -5.34
C ASP A 306 37.81 8.22 -4.37
N ASP A 307 36.78 8.88 -4.92
CA ASP A 307 35.72 9.57 -4.19
C ASP A 307 34.37 8.96 -4.60
N LEU A 308 34.06 7.81 -4.01
CA LEU A 308 32.82 7.10 -4.32
C LEU A 308 31.61 7.94 -3.94
N PHE A 309 30.57 7.88 -4.76
CA PHE A 309 29.33 8.58 -4.46
C PHE A 309 28.66 7.97 -3.22
N ASP A 310 28.22 8.81 -2.30
CA ASP A 310 27.45 8.41 -1.13
C ASP A 310 25.96 8.74 -1.29
N SER A 311 25.62 9.70 -2.17
CA SER A 311 24.24 10.18 -2.32
C SER A 311 23.89 10.71 -3.72
N ILE A 312 22.59 10.83 -3.99
CA ILE A 312 22.07 11.50 -5.19
C ILE A 312 22.42 13.00 -5.21
N ALA A 313 22.44 13.65 -4.04
CA ALA A 313 22.78 15.07 -3.95
C ALA A 313 24.21 15.35 -4.37
N GLU A 314 25.13 14.44 -4.04
CA GLU A 314 26.51 14.50 -4.48
C GLU A 314 26.64 14.31 -6.00
N ILE A 315 25.90 13.34 -6.57
CA ILE A 315 25.82 13.14 -8.03
C ILE A 315 25.34 14.42 -8.73
N ASP A 316 24.29 15.08 -8.22
CA ASP A 316 23.76 16.34 -8.79
C ASP A 316 24.73 17.52 -8.64
N ALA A 317 25.61 17.49 -7.64
CA ALA A 317 26.64 18.51 -7.44
C ALA A 317 27.81 18.41 -8.43
N VAL A 318 27.97 17.27 -9.12
CA VAL A 318 29.03 17.10 -10.13
C VAL A 318 28.78 18.03 -11.32
N ALA A 319 29.82 18.76 -11.72
CA ALA A 319 29.71 19.74 -12.81
C ALA A 319 29.15 19.08 -14.10
N GLY A 320 28.14 19.71 -14.70
CA GLY A 320 27.52 19.20 -15.93
C GLY A 320 26.50 18.09 -15.71
N VAL A 321 26.34 17.60 -14.48
CA VAL A 321 25.12 16.89 -14.07
C VAL A 321 24.05 17.94 -13.80
N GLY A 322 22.84 17.64 -14.25
CA GLY A 322 21.66 18.43 -13.98
C GLY A 322 20.43 17.57 -14.21
N VAL A 323 19.24 18.15 -14.06
CA VAL A 323 17.97 17.41 -14.00
C VAL A 323 17.77 16.38 -15.11
N VAL A 324 18.17 16.65 -16.36
CA VAL A 324 18.03 15.71 -17.48
C VAL A 324 18.99 14.51 -17.34
N THR A 325 20.23 14.76 -16.92
CA THR A 325 21.21 13.71 -16.65
C THR A 325 20.74 12.84 -15.48
N LEU A 326 20.25 13.47 -14.42
CA LEU A 326 19.80 12.76 -13.22
C LEU A 326 18.55 11.91 -13.51
N ASP A 327 17.57 12.44 -14.24
CA ASP A 327 16.39 11.70 -14.68
C ASP A 327 16.76 10.49 -15.57
N ALA A 328 17.73 10.64 -16.47
CA ALA A 328 18.21 9.52 -17.28
C ALA A 328 18.89 8.43 -16.43
N LEU A 329 19.69 8.83 -15.44
CA LEU A 329 20.33 7.91 -14.50
C LEU A 329 19.31 7.17 -13.63
N LEU A 330 18.30 7.88 -13.10
CA LEU A 330 17.27 7.29 -12.22
C LEU A 330 16.33 6.31 -12.95
N ARG A 331 16.19 6.44 -14.27
CA ARG A 331 15.43 5.50 -15.11
C ARG A 331 16.24 4.31 -15.56
N PHE A 332 17.55 4.31 -15.35
CA PHE A 332 18.41 3.22 -15.76
C PHE A 332 18.31 2.09 -14.72
N PRO A 333 17.87 0.89 -15.12
CA PRO A 333 17.59 -0.23 -14.22
C PRO A 333 18.85 -0.87 -13.65
#